data_AF-A0A822DP72-F1
#
_entry.id   AF-A0A822DP72-F1
#
_cell.length_a   1.000
_cell.length_b   1.000
_cell.length_c   1.000
_cell.angle_alpha   90.00
_cell.angle_beta   90.00
_cell.angle_gamma   90.00
#
_symmetry.space_group_name_H-M   'P 1'
#
loop_
_entity.id
_entity.type
_entity.pdbx_description
1 polymer ?
#
loop_
_entity_poly.entity_id
_entity_poly.type
_entity_poly.pdbx_seq_one_letter_code
_entity_poly.pdbx_strand_id
1 'polypeptide(L)' 'TNVGNNNNKFYLIQLLEENHSKKYYVWLRWGRVGYTGQNNLEHFGCDLDEAKRFFCQ' A
#
# COMPACT_ATOMS: atom_id res chain seq x y z
N THR A 1 -14.75 -11.11 0.87
CA THR A 1 -15.48 -11.26 -0.40
C THR A 1 -16.95 -11.49 -0.10
N ASN A 2 -17.82 -10.51 -0.35
CA ASN A 2 -19.27 -10.67 -0.13
C ASN A 2 -19.91 -11.15 -1.44
N VAL A 3 -20.19 -12.46 -1.53
CA VAL A 3 -20.57 -13.15 -2.78
C VAL A 3 -21.91 -12.65 -3.34
N GLY A 4 -22.78 -12.07 -2.50
CA GLY A 4 -24.09 -11.58 -2.92
C GLY A 4 -24.08 -10.36 -3.87
N ASN A 5 -23.04 -9.51 -3.81
CA ASN A 5 -23.03 -8.23 -4.53
C ASN A 5 -21.89 -8.08 -5.57
N ASN A 6 -21.16 -9.15 -5.92
CA ASN A 6 -20.05 -9.11 -6.89
C ASN A 6 -19.00 -7.99 -6.61
N ASN A 7 -18.83 -7.62 -5.35
CA ASN A 7 -17.88 -6.61 -4.91
C ASN A 7 -16.54 -7.26 -4.56
N ASN A 8 -15.87 -7.83 -5.57
CA ASN A 8 -14.55 -8.44 -5.40
C ASN A 8 -13.45 -7.38 -5.53
N LYS A 9 -13.20 -6.63 -4.45
CA LYS A 9 -12.15 -5.62 -4.37
C LYS A 9 -10.96 -6.15 -3.57
N PHE A 10 -9.74 -5.78 -3.95
CA PHE A 10 -8.53 -6.02 -3.17
C PHE A 10 -7.93 -4.69 -2.71
N TYR A 11 -7.24 -4.74 -1.58
CA TYR A 11 -6.34 -3.71 -1.09
C TYR A 11 -5.04 -4.40 -0.66
N LEU A 12 -3.91 -3.85 -1.08
CA LEU A 12 -2.57 -4.26 -0.73
C LEU A 12 -1.84 -3.00 -0.26
N ILE A 13 -1.24 -3.09 0.92
CA ILE A 13 -0.43 -2.01 1.49
C ILE A 13 0.89 -2.66 1.91
N GLN A 14 2.01 -2.06 1.54
CA GLN A 14 3.35 -2.53 1.88
C GLN A 14 4.21 -1.36 2.34
N LEU A 15 4.89 -1.51 3.47
CA LEU A 15 5.95 -0.60 3.90
C LEU A 15 7.28 -1.15 3.39
N LEU A 16 8.01 -0.34 2.63
CA LEU A 16 9.25 -0.70 1.94
C LEU A 16 10.40 0.14 2.49
N GLU A 17 11.57 -0.48 2.61
CA GLU A 17 12.83 0.19 2.94
C GLU A 17 13.81 0.05 1.77
N GLU A 18 14.49 1.13 1.40
CA GLU A 18 15.52 1.11 0.36
C GLU A 18 16.78 0.36 0.84
N ASN A 19 17.33 -0.52 0.01
CA ASN A 19 18.46 -1.38 0.43
C ASN A 19 19.75 -0.61 0.78
N HIS A 20 19.97 0.54 0.15
CA HIS A 20 21.24 1.28 0.25
C HIS A 20 21.14 2.54 1.11
N SER A 21 19.92 2.98 1.44
CA SER A 21 19.72 4.18 2.22
C SER A 21 18.51 4.00 3.12
N LYS A 22 18.52 4.63 4.30
CA LYS A 22 17.36 4.62 5.20
C LYS A 22 16.27 5.51 4.61
N LYS A 23 15.62 5.05 3.54
CA LYS A 23 14.46 5.67 2.94
C LYS A 23 13.29 4.70 2.98
N TYR A 24 12.16 5.21 3.42
CA TYR A 24 10.94 4.46 3.61
C TYR A 24 9.88 4.91 2.62
N TYR A 25 9.13 3.93 2.13
CA TYR A 25 8.05 4.14 1.18
C TYR A 25 6.84 3.33 1.64
N VAL A 26 5.65 3.82 1.36
CA VAL A 26 4.43 3.01 1.50
C VAL A 26 3.80 2.83 0.14
N TRP A 27 3.74 1.58 -0.32
CA TRP A 27 3.08 1.19 -1.55
C TRP A 27 1.67 0.74 -1.27
N LEU A 28 0.71 1.36 -1.95
CA LEU A 28 -0.70 1.01 -1.88
C LEU A 28 -1.15 0.56 -3.27
N ARG A 29 -1.94 -0.51 -3.33
CA ARG A 29 -2.56 -0.99 -4.55
C ARG A 29 -3.96 -1.50 -4.25
N TRP A 30 -4.94 -1.02 -4.99
CA TRP A 30 -6.34 -1.42 -4.79
C TRP A 30 -7.07 -1.54 -6.12
N GLY A 31 -8.14 -2.31 -6.14
CA GLY A 31 -8.95 -2.43 -7.36
C GLY A 31 -9.82 -3.66 -7.37
N ARG A 32 -10.36 -3.97 -8.54
CA ARG A 32 -11.14 -5.19 -8.75
C ARG A 32 -10.20 -6.38 -8.94
N VAL A 33 -10.45 -7.48 -8.23
CA VAL A 33 -9.66 -8.71 -8.35
C VAL A 33 -9.72 -9.22 -9.80
N GLY A 34 -8.55 -9.54 -10.37
CA GLY A 34 -8.40 -9.93 -11.78
C GLY A 34 -8.09 -8.78 -12.75
N TYR A 35 -8.11 -7.52 -12.28
CA TYR A 35 -7.72 -6.34 -13.05
C TYR A 35 -6.53 -5.64 -12.39
N THR A 36 -5.82 -4.79 -13.14
CA THR A 36 -4.61 -4.11 -12.67
C THR A 36 -4.85 -3.24 -11.44
N GLY A 37 -6.01 -2.57 -11.37
CA GLY A 37 -6.38 -1.66 -10.28
C GLY A 37 -5.68 -0.30 -10.39
N GLN A 38 -5.69 0.44 -9.28
CA GLN A 38 -4.95 1.67 -9.05
C GLN A 38 -3.83 1.40 -8.04
N ASN A 39 -2.82 2.26 -8.05
CA ASN A 39 -1.74 2.22 -7.09
C ASN A 39 -1.32 3.63 -6.66
N ASN A 40 -0.60 3.69 -5.54
CA ASN A 40 0.02 4.89 -5.04
C ASN A 40 1.32 4.54 -4.31
N LEU A 41 2.37 5.33 -4.50
CA LEU A 41 3.64 5.20 -3.79
C LEU A 41 3.91 6.49 -3.02
N GLU A 42 3.84 6.42 -1.71
CA GLU A 42 4.17 7.53 -0.83
C GLU A 42 5.60 7.41 -0.33
N HIS A 43 6.31 8.55 -0.28
CA HIS A 43 7.72 8.62 0.12
C HIS A 43 7.85 9.33 1.47
N PHE A 44 8.48 8.68 2.45
CA PHE A 44 8.63 9.18 3.82
C PHE A 44 10.09 9.53 4.18
N GLY A 45 11.01 9.45 3.21
CA GLY A 45 12.42 9.73 3.47
C GLY A 45 12.95 8.84 4.59
N CYS A 46 13.76 9.38 5.50
CA CYS A 46 14.32 8.62 6.61
C CYS A 46 13.42 8.48 7.84
N ASP A 47 12.18 8.96 7.79
CA ASP A 47 11.24 8.87 8.91
C ASP A 47 10.43 7.56 8.85
N LEU A 48 10.89 6.58 9.62
CA LEU A 48 10.20 5.28 9.75
C LEU A 48 8.90 5.39 10.54
N ASP A 49 8.82 6.31 11.50
CA ASP A 49 7.65 6.41 12.38
C ASP A 49 6.48 7.06 11.64
N GLU A 50 6.75 8.04 10.78
CA GLU A 50 5.77 8.60 9.86
C GLU A 50 5.25 7.54 8.89
N ALA A 51 6.14 6.76 8.27
CA ALA A 51 5.76 5.68 7.36
C ALA A 51 4.88 4.61 8.06
N LYS A 52 5.21 4.24 9.31
CA LYS A 52 4.40 3.30 10.12
C LYS A 52 3.04 3.87 10.48
N ARG A 53 2.96 5.16 10.83
CA ARG A 53 1.67 5.81 11.12
C ARG A 53 0.78 5.78 9.89
N PHE A 54 1.33 6.11 8.72
CA PHE A 54 0.58 6.06 7.47
C PHE A 54 0.15 4.63 7.11
N PHE A 55 0.99 3.62 7.35
CA PHE A 55 0.65 2.21 7.10
C PHE A 55 -0.46 1.67 8.04
N CYS A 56 -0.48 2.10 9.30
CA CYS A 56 -1.37 1.59 10.34
C CYS A 56 -2.68 2.40 10.51
N GLN A 57 -2.86 3.48 9.76
CA GLN A 57 -4.05 4.34 9.84
C GLN A 57 -5.26 3.67 9.17
#